data_AF-A0A6A4RRT6-F1
#
_entry.id   AF-A0A6A4RRT6-F1
#
_cell.length_a   1.000
_cell.length_b   1.000
_cell.length_c   1.000
_cell.angle_alpha   90.00
_cell.angle_beta   90.00
_cell.angle_gamma   90.00
#
_symmetry.space_group_name_H-M   'P 1'
#
loop_
_entity.id
_entity.type
_entity.pdbx_description
1 polymer ?
#
loop_
_entity_poly.entity_id
_entity_poly.type
_entity_poly.pdbx_seq_one_letter_code
_entity_poly.pdbx_strand_id
1 'polypeptide(L)'
;KLGPKDQGEKAMQGALHSLSQLDLDYIDLYLIHWPGTQGLVVADQRNPGNRAESWAALEELHSQGRLKAIGVSNYTPAHMRELVQTCRISPAVLQ
;
A
#
# COMPACT_ATOMS: atom_id res chain seq x y z
N LYS A 1 2.76 -8.40 -0.45
CA LYS A 1 2.19 -7.33 0.40
C LYS A 1 3.30 -6.34 0.72
N LEU A 2 3.01 -5.04 0.76
CA LEU A 2 3.96 -4.01 1.13
C LEU A 2 4.24 -4.06 2.64
N GLY A 3 5.50 -4.30 3.02
CA GLY A 3 5.90 -4.38 4.43
C GLY A 3 5.96 -3.00 5.11
N PRO A 4 5.81 -2.92 6.46
CA PRO A 4 5.90 -1.66 7.20
C PRO A 4 7.18 -0.85 7.00
N LYS A 5 8.32 -1.51 6.72
CA LYS A 5 9.61 -0.84 6.41
C LYS A 5 9.66 -0.12 5.07
N ASP A 6 8.76 -0.50 4.16
CA ASP A 6 8.76 -0.04 2.77
C ASP A 6 7.61 0.93 2.50
N GLN A 7 6.93 1.45 3.53
CA GLN A 7 5.86 2.43 3.37
C GLN A 7 6.38 3.86 3.12
N GLY A 8 5.48 4.72 2.63
CA GLY A 8 5.80 6.09 2.23
C GLY A 8 6.60 6.11 0.94
N GLU A 9 7.61 6.97 0.88
CA GLU A 9 8.50 7.17 -0.26
C GLU A 9 9.10 5.87 -0.85
N LYS A 10 9.23 4.83 -0.02
CA LYS A 10 9.79 3.53 -0.41
C LYS A 10 8.80 2.57 -1.07
N ALA A 11 7.50 2.90 -1.09
CA ALA A 11 6.45 1.95 -1.47
C ALA A 11 6.59 1.43 -2.89
N MET A 12 6.93 2.32 -3.82
CA MET A 12 7.20 1.97 -5.22
C MET A 12 8.31 0.91 -5.31
N GLN A 13 9.45 1.18 -4.67
CA GLN A 13 10.60 0.27 -4.66
C GLN A 13 10.29 -1.06 -3.95
N GLY A 14 9.55 -1.03 -2.84
CA GLY A 14 9.16 -2.24 -2.11
C GLY A 14 8.26 -3.18 -2.92
N ALA A 15 7.29 -2.60 -3.66
CA ALA A 15 6.42 -3.36 -4.55
C ALA A 15 7.18 -3.89 -5.79
N LEU A 16 8.00 -3.06 -6.43
CA LEU A 16 8.93 -3.46 -7.49
C LEU A 16 9.85 -4.62 -7.07
N HIS A 17 10.42 -4.53 -5.87
CA HIS A 17 11.27 -5.56 -5.32
C HIS A 17 10.51 -6.87 -5.09
N SER A 18 9.26 -6.80 -4.65
CA SER A 18 8.42 -8.00 -4.51
C SER A 18 8.21 -8.72 -5.85
N LEU A 19 7.95 -7.97 -6.93
CA LEU A 19 7.84 -8.53 -8.29
C LEU A 19 9.15 -9.19 -8.73
N SER A 20 10.28 -8.51 -8.52
CA SER A 20 11.60 -9.04 -8.84
C SER A 20 11.96 -10.31 -8.05
N GLN A 21 11.68 -10.36 -6.75
CA GLN A 21 11.99 -11.51 -5.90
C GLN A 21 11.15 -12.74 -6.23
N LEU A 22 9.95 -12.54 -6.78
CA LEU A 22 9.06 -13.61 -7.21
C LEU A 22 9.27 -14.00 -8.68
N ASP A 23 10.13 -13.29 -9.40
CA ASP A 23 10.33 -13.45 -10.85
C ASP A 23 9.01 -13.32 -11.64
N LEU A 24 8.25 -12.27 -11.33
CA LEU A 24 6.93 -12.01 -11.94
C LEU A 24 6.87 -10.63 -12.61
N ASP A 25 6.22 -10.58 -13.76
CA ASP A 25 5.87 -9.32 -14.43
C ASP A 25 4.68 -8.61 -13.75
N TYR A 26 3.78 -9.37 -13.12
CA TYR A 26 2.63 -8.85 -12.39
C TYR A 26 2.25 -9.68 -11.15
N ILE A 27 1.48 -9.09 -10.25
CA ILE A 27 0.83 -9.76 -9.11
C ILE A 27 -0.68 -9.52 -9.16
N ASP A 28 -1.48 -10.58 -8.96
CA ASP A 28 -2.95 -10.47 -8.99
C ASP A 28 -3.50 -9.58 -7.88
N LEU A 29 -3.01 -9.72 -6.65
CA LEU A 29 -3.45 -8.93 -5.51
C LEU A 29 -2.26 -8.49 -4.64
N TYR A 30 -2.12 -7.18 -4.44
CA TYR A 30 -1.07 -6.63 -3.58
C TYR A 30 -1.64 -5.67 -2.54
N LEU A 31 -1.35 -5.97 -1.27
CA LEU A 31 -1.92 -5.24 -0.13
C LEU A 31 -0.86 -4.43 0.62
N ILE A 32 -1.24 -3.26 1.14
CA ILE A 32 -0.51 -2.64 2.26
C ILE A 32 -0.72 -3.53 3.49
N HIS A 33 0.36 -4.09 4.05
CA HIS A 33 0.27 -5.15 5.06
C HIS A 33 -0.28 -4.66 6.42
N TRP A 34 0.05 -3.43 6.83
CA TRP A 34 -0.28 -2.88 8.14
C TRP A 34 -0.45 -1.35 8.03
N PRO A 35 -1.31 -0.69 8.81
CA PRO A 35 -1.53 0.77 8.70
C PRO A 35 -0.41 1.64 9.30
N GLY A 36 0.54 1.06 10.02
CA GLY A 36 1.67 1.76 10.64
C GLY A 36 3.00 1.47 9.96
N THR A 37 3.87 2.48 9.90
CA THR A 37 5.23 2.38 9.36
C THR A 37 6.21 1.87 10.41
N GLN A 38 7.19 1.06 9.99
CA GLN A 38 8.18 0.50 10.92
C GLN A 38 8.96 1.60 11.65
N GLY A 39 9.18 1.41 12.96
CA GLY A 39 9.91 2.36 13.81
C GLY A 39 9.07 3.55 14.28
N LEU A 40 7.81 3.66 13.82
CA LEU A 40 6.87 4.65 14.32
C LEU A 40 5.92 4.02 15.33
N VAL A 41 5.52 4.81 16.33
CA VAL A 41 4.40 4.43 17.20
C VAL A 41 3.09 4.54 16.42
N VAL A 42 2.06 3.79 16.83
CA VAL A 42 0.77 3.75 16.12
C VAL A 42 0.13 5.14 15.97
N ALA A 43 0.27 5.99 16.99
CA ALA A 43 -0.28 7.35 17.02
C ALA A 43 0.59 8.40 16.31
N ASP A 44 1.71 7.99 15.69
CA ASP A 44 2.62 8.93 15.02
C ASP A 44 1.91 9.62 13.84
N GLN A 45 2.01 10.95 13.81
CA GLN A 45 1.33 11.81 12.83
C GLN A 45 1.86 11.64 11.40
N ARG A 46 2.97 10.93 11.21
CA ARG A 46 3.49 10.59 9.87
C ARG A 46 2.77 9.40 9.23
N ASN A 47 2.13 8.53 10.01
CA ASN A 47 1.47 7.34 9.48
C ASN A 47 0.39 7.64 8.42
N PRO A 48 -0.51 8.64 8.59
CA PRO A 48 -1.48 8.99 7.54
C PRO A 48 -0.82 9.38 6.21
N GLY A 49 0.24 10.20 6.26
CA GLY A 49 1.02 10.58 5.07
C GLY A 49 1.66 9.36 4.40
N ASN A 50 2.32 8.50 5.18
CA ASN A 50 2.94 7.29 4.66
C ASN A 50 1.93 6.32 4.05
N ARG A 51 0.72 6.20 4.61
CA ARG A 51 -0.37 5.40 4.03
C ARG A 51 -0.82 5.96 2.69
N ALA A 52 -1.05 7.27 2.62
CA ALA A 52 -1.50 7.94 1.39
C ALA A 52 -0.46 7.83 0.27
N GLU A 53 0.80 8.07 0.58
CA GLU A 53 1.90 7.95 -0.37
C GLU A 53 2.12 6.50 -0.82
N SER A 54 2.03 5.54 0.12
CA SER A 54 2.07 4.12 -0.23
C SER A 54 0.94 3.75 -1.19
N TRP A 55 -0.28 4.23 -0.91
CA TRP A 55 -1.42 3.96 -1.77
C TRP A 55 -1.23 4.54 -3.17
N ALA A 56 -0.75 5.78 -3.29
CA ALA A 56 -0.46 6.41 -4.58
C ALA A 56 0.55 5.60 -5.41
N ALA A 57 1.60 5.04 -4.78
CA ALA A 57 2.55 4.16 -5.46
C ALA A 57 1.90 2.86 -5.95
N LEU A 58 0.98 2.30 -5.17
CA LEU A 58 0.23 1.10 -5.55
C LEU A 58 -0.76 1.40 -6.70
N GLU A 59 -1.41 2.56 -6.69
CA GLU A 59 -2.28 3.02 -7.78
C GLU A 59 -1.52 3.18 -9.10
N GLU A 60 -0.31 3.73 -9.04
CA GLU A 60 0.56 3.86 -10.21
C GLU A 60 0.99 2.49 -10.76
N LEU A 61 1.37 1.55 -9.89
CA LEU A 61 1.70 0.19 -10.35
C LEU A 61 0.49 -0.58 -10.87
N HIS A 62 -0.71 -0.27 -10.36
CA HIS A 62 -1.96 -0.80 -10.89
C HIS A 62 -2.26 -0.22 -12.28
N SER A 63 -2.07 1.09 -12.50
CA SER A 63 -2.26 1.72 -13.80
C SER A 63 -1.31 1.16 -14.87
N GLN A 64 -0.08 0.79 -14.47
CA GLN A 64 0.91 0.11 -15.30
C GLN A 64 0.61 -1.39 -15.53
N GLY A 65 -0.44 -1.94 -14.90
CA GLY A 65 -0.83 -3.34 -15.04
C GLY A 65 0.06 -4.35 -14.31
N ARG A 66 0.99 -3.86 -13.47
CA ARG A 66 1.92 -4.68 -12.67
C ARG A 66 1.26 -5.22 -11.40
N LEU A 67 0.25 -4.54 -10.89
CA LEU A 67 -0.62 -5.03 -9.81
C LEU A 67 -2.05 -5.09 -10.37
N LYS A 68 -2.69 -6.26 -10.46
CA LYS A 68 -4.03 -6.37 -11.07
C LYS A 68 -5.13 -5.88 -10.13
N ALA A 69 -4.97 -6.10 -8.84
CA ALA A 69 -5.80 -5.55 -7.79
C ALA A 69 -4.92 -5.07 -6.64
N ILE A 70 -5.34 -3.98 -6.00
CA ILE A 70 -4.67 -3.41 -4.84
C ILE A 70 -5.64 -3.29 -3.68
N GLY A 71 -5.13 -3.41 -2.47
CA GLY A 71 -5.94 -3.36 -1.27
C GLY A 71 -5.13 -3.10 -0.01
N VAL A 72 -5.77 -3.27 1.13
CA VAL A 72 -5.16 -3.02 2.44
C VAL A 72 -5.43 -4.17 3.38
N SER A 73 -4.61 -4.29 4.42
CA SER A 73 -4.81 -5.28 5.48
C SER A 73 -4.70 -4.62 6.84
N ASN A 74 -5.51 -5.07 7.79
CA ASN A 74 -5.56 -4.58 9.17
C ASN A 74 -5.95 -3.09 9.31
N TYR A 75 -6.64 -2.54 8.32
CA TYR A 75 -7.14 -1.17 8.39
C TYR A 75 -8.39 -1.10 9.26
N THR A 76 -8.47 -0.07 10.10
CA THR A 76 -9.67 0.24 10.89
C THR A 76 -10.65 1.05 10.04
N PRO A 77 -11.91 1.23 10.47
CA PRO A 77 -12.84 2.12 9.79
C PRO A 77 -12.32 3.56 9.63
N ALA A 78 -11.47 4.04 10.55
CA ALA A 78 -10.85 5.36 10.43
C ALA A 78 -9.83 5.41 9.28
N HIS A 79 -8.93 4.43 9.20
CA HIS A 79 -7.96 4.33 8.10
C HIS A 79 -8.67 4.17 6.74
N MET A 80 -9.77 3.41 6.70
CA MET A 80 -10.57 3.26 5.49
C MET A 80 -11.19 4.58 5.06
N ARG A 81 -11.75 5.37 5.99
CA ARG A 81 -12.30 6.70 5.67
C ARG A 81 -11.25 7.64 5.07
N GLU A 82 -10.04 7.67 5.64
CA GLU A 82 -8.93 8.47 5.09
C GLU A 82 -8.56 8.03 3.67
N LEU A 83 -8.48 6.72 3.44
CA LEU A 83 -8.12 6.16 2.15
C LEU A 83 -9.17 6.50 1.07
N VAL A 84 -10.45 6.22 1.33
CA VAL A 84 -11.52 6.41 0.34
C VAL A 84 -11.78 7.88 0.00
N GLN A 85 -11.35 8.82 0.84
CA GLN A 85 -11.44 10.25 0.56
C GLN A 85 -10.48 10.73 -0.53
N THR A 86 -9.37 10.01 -0.73
CA THR A 86 -8.26 10.48 -1.59
C THR A 86 -7.88 9.51 -2.70
N CYS A 87 -8.26 8.23 -2.58
CA CYS A 87 -7.92 7.23 -3.58
C CYS A 87 -8.59 7.51 -4.94
N ARG A 88 -7.85 7.28 -6.02
CA ARG A 88 -8.34 7.21 -7.40
C ARG A 88 -8.88 5.82 -7.72
N ILE A 89 -8.27 4.78 -7.14
CA ILE A 89 -8.66 3.38 -7.27
C ILE A 89 -9.16 2.92 -5.90
N SER A 90 -10.42 2.45 -5.82
CA SER A 90 -10.95 1.90 -4.58
C SER A 90 -10.23 0.59 -4.21
N PRO A 91 -9.94 0.33 -2.93
CA PRO A 91 -9.30 -0.92 -2.52
C PRO A 91 -10.23 -2.10 -2.82
N ALA A 92 -9.71 -3.09 -3.56
CA ALA A 92 -10.47 -4.28 -3.92
C ALA A 92 -10.70 -5.22 -2.72
N VAL A 93 -9.79 -5.19 -1.75
CA VAL A 93 -9.80 -6.07 -0.57
C VAL A 93 -9.38 -5.28 0.67
N LEU A 94 -10.10 -5.52 1.77
CA LEU A 94 -9.67 -5.29 3.14
C LEU A 94 -9.50 -6.65 3.82
N GLN A 95 -8.27 -7.03 4.19
CA GLN A 95 -7.94 -8.30 4.86
C GLN A 95 -7.63 -8.14 6.35
#